data_AF-A0A2E8ECB6-F1
#
_entry.id   AF-A0A2E8ECB6-F1
#
_cell.length_a   1.000
_cell.length_b   1.000
_cell.length_c   1.000
_cell.angle_alpha   90.00
_cell.angle_beta   90.00
_cell.angle_gamma   90.00
#
_symmetry.space_group_name_H-M   'P 1'
#
loop_
_entity.id
_entity.type
_entity.pdbx_description
1 polymer ?
#
loop_
_entity_poly.entity_id
_entity_poly.type
_entity_poly.pdbx_seq_one_letter_code
_entity_poly.pdbx_strand_id
1 'polypeptide(L)'
;MQPLQQSSEQGSSPFVVSFAWIHAANDDMAEVDRLIDTFGEDRPGHVMGELMSFLRSAWRGEGVQALTCVTERLETAARWDDLYSLFMADGYALVGDLDRALFWLDHAIDYGISNVPFLSGHDPFLAPLRSDERFAGLLDKASRVSESITS
;
A
#
# COMPACT_ATOMS: atom_id res chain seq x y z
N MET A 1 12.62 2.67 -30.05
CA MET A 1 11.96 1.63 -29.23
C MET A 1 11.50 2.24 -27.89
N GLN A 2 10.69 3.30 -27.94
CA GLN A 2 10.09 3.97 -26.78
C GLN A 2 8.65 4.37 -27.12
N PRO A 3 7.66 3.48 -26.88
CA PRO A 3 6.29 3.96 -26.66
C PRO A 3 5.57 3.30 -25.47
N LEU A 4 6.18 2.34 -24.76
CA LEU A 4 5.50 1.62 -23.66
C LEU A 4 5.56 2.35 -22.31
N GLN A 5 6.64 3.07 -22.00
CA GLN A 5 6.78 3.79 -20.71
C GLN A 5 5.81 4.96 -20.56
N GLN A 6 5.55 5.72 -21.64
CA GLN A 6 4.65 6.89 -21.57
C GLN A 6 3.17 6.53 -21.45
N SER A 7 2.78 5.29 -21.77
CA SER A 7 1.39 4.86 -21.67
C SER A 7 1.03 4.30 -20.29
N SER A 8 2.00 3.77 -19.55
CA SER A 8 1.78 3.19 -18.22
C SER A 8 1.62 4.24 -17.12
N GLU A 9 2.19 5.44 -17.30
CA GLU A 9 2.18 6.56 -16.34
C GLU A 9 1.02 7.55 -16.58
N GLN A 10 -0.04 7.11 -17.26
CA GLN A 10 -1.26 7.89 -17.37
C GLN A 10 -2.04 7.75 -16.06
N GLY A 11 -2.52 8.86 -15.48
CA GLY A 11 -3.29 8.88 -14.23
C GLY A 11 -4.66 8.16 -14.28
N SER A 12 -4.95 7.39 -15.33
CA SER A 12 -6.08 6.45 -15.41
C SER A 12 -5.64 4.97 -15.43
N SER A 13 -4.36 4.69 -15.17
CA SER A 13 -3.80 3.34 -15.11
C SER A 13 -4.35 2.57 -13.88
N PRO A 14 -4.72 1.28 -14.02
CA PRO A 14 -5.09 0.46 -12.87
C PRO A 14 -3.92 0.27 -11.88
N PHE A 15 -2.68 0.56 -12.29
CA PHE A 15 -1.47 0.47 -11.48
C PHE A 15 -1.04 1.80 -10.85
N VAL A 16 -1.85 2.86 -10.93
CA VAL A 16 -1.50 4.20 -10.44
C VAL A 16 -1.08 4.21 -8.97
N VAL A 17 -1.72 3.38 -8.13
CA VAL A 17 -1.37 3.27 -6.70
C VAL A 17 0.03 2.68 -6.53
N SER A 18 0.38 1.66 -7.31
CA SER A 18 1.71 1.06 -7.31
C SER A 18 2.78 2.03 -7.80
N PHE A 19 2.49 2.85 -8.82
CA PHE A 19 3.42 3.90 -9.26
C PHE A 19 3.60 4.97 -8.18
N ALA A 20 2.50 5.44 -7.58
CA ALA A 20 2.58 6.39 -6.47
C ALA A 20 3.39 5.81 -5.29
N TRP A 21 3.22 4.53 -4.97
CA TRP A 21 4.01 3.83 -3.96
C TRP A 21 5.51 3.83 -4.30
N ILE A 22 5.88 3.55 -5.56
CA ILE A 22 7.28 3.57 -6.02
C ILE A 22 7.87 4.98 -5.89
N HIS A 23 7.14 6.02 -6.28
CA HIS A 23 7.61 7.40 -6.15
C HIS A 23 7.74 7.81 -4.69
N ALA A 24 6.77 7.47 -3.83
CA ALA A 24 6.85 7.70 -2.40
C ALA A 24 8.05 6.99 -1.76
N ALA A 25 8.33 5.74 -2.15
CA ALA A 25 9.49 4.98 -1.65
C ALA A 25 10.84 5.60 -2.05
N ASN A 26 10.85 6.45 -3.10
CA ASN A 26 12.00 7.21 -3.56
C ASN A 26 11.98 8.68 -3.11
N ASP A 27 11.08 9.06 -2.18
CA ASP A 27 10.88 10.44 -1.70
C ASP A 27 10.48 11.44 -2.81
N ASP A 28 9.92 10.93 -3.92
CA ASP A 28 9.47 11.73 -5.06
C ASP A 28 8.00 12.13 -4.90
N MET A 29 7.73 12.93 -3.86
CA MET A 29 6.37 13.36 -3.53
C MET A 29 5.74 14.28 -4.58
N ALA A 30 6.55 14.97 -5.39
CA ALA A 30 6.06 15.79 -6.50
C ALA A 30 5.34 14.93 -7.55
N GLU A 31 5.89 13.75 -7.83
CA GLU A 31 5.30 12.82 -8.79
C GLU A 31 4.09 12.07 -8.22
N VAL A 32 4.12 11.74 -6.92
CA VAL A 32 2.93 11.26 -6.20
C VAL A 32 1.77 12.24 -6.37
N ASP A 33 2.03 13.53 -6.14
CA ASP A 33 1.01 14.58 -6.27
C ASP A 33 0.49 14.67 -7.70
N ARG A 34 1.38 14.65 -8.69
CA ARG A 34 0.99 14.66 -10.12
C ARG A 34 0.08 13.49 -10.46
N LEU A 35 0.43 12.26 -10.04
CA LEU A 35 -0.34 11.05 -10.31
C LEU A 35 -1.73 11.11 -9.69
N ILE A 36 -1.82 11.58 -8.43
CA ILE A 36 -3.08 11.70 -7.70
C ILE A 36 -3.97 12.78 -8.31
N ASP A 37 -3.42 13.94 -8.62
CA ASP A 37 -4.18 15.04 -9.25
C ASP A 37 -4.71 14.59 -10.62
N THR A 38 -3.88 13.93 -11.44
CA THR A 38 -4.29 13.37 -12.74
C THR A 38 -5.39 12.31 -12.60
N PHE A 39 -5.38 11.51 -11.52
CA PHE A 39 -6.43 10.53 -11.26
C PHE A 39 -7.73 11.18 -10.76
N GLY A 40 -7.60 12.22 -9.94
CA GLY A 40 -8.70 12.90 -9.25
C GLY A 40 -9.60 13.75 -10.14
N GLU A 41 -9.12 14.18 -11.31
CA GLU A 41 -9.85 15.06 -12.24
C GLU A 41 -11.19 14.48 -12.73
N ASP A 42 -11.44 13.16 -12.60
CA ASP A 42 -12.62 12.51 -13.20
C ASP A 42 -13.48 11.62 -12.27
N ARG A 43 -13.15 11.40 -10.99
CA ARG A 43 -13.76 10.28 -10.22
C ARG A 43 -13.97 10.51 -8.71
N PRO A 44 -14.84 11.45 -8.29
CA PRO A 44 -15.22 11.57 -6.88
C PRO A 44 -15.90 10.29 -6.39
N GLY A 45 -15.48 9.79 -5.22
CA GLY A 45 -16.03 8.55 -4.68
C GLY A 45 -15.53 7.29 -5.40
N HIS A 46 -14.31 7.27 -5.92
CA HIS A 46 -13.64 6.04 -6.39
C HIS A 46 -12.70 5.48 -5.33
N VAL A 47 -12.64 4.15 -5.17
CA VAL A 47 -11.91 3.53 -4.05
C VAL A 47 -10.39 3.71 -4.12
N MET A 48 -9.82 3.63 -5.33
CA MET A 48 -8.41 3.99 -5.57
C MET A 48 -8.11 5.44 -5.14
N GLY A 49 -9.04 6.37 -5.34
CA GLY A 49 -8.86 7.78 -4.96
C GLY A 49 -8.83 7.96 -3.44
N GLU A 50 -9.66 7.20 -2.71
CA GLU A 50 -9.63 7.16 -1.25
C GLU A 50 -8.31 6.56 -0.75
N LEU A 51 -7.88 5.44 -1.33
CA LEU A 51 -6.60 4.79 -0.99
C LEU A 51 -5.42 5.73 -1.24
N MET A 52 -5.37 6.38 -2.39
CA MET A 52 -4.32 7.35 -2.71
C MET A 52 -4.33 8.56 -1.78
N SER A 53 -5.50 9.05 -1.39
CA SER A 53 -5.61 10.17 -0.43
C SER A 53 -5.11 9.76 0.96
N PHE A 54 -5.44 8.55 1.40
CA PHE A 54 -4.95 7.96 2.64
C PHE A 54 -3.42 7.85 2.63
N LEU A 55 -2.87 7.18 1.61
CA LEU A 55 -1.43 6.97 1.45
C LEU A 55 -0.66 8.28 1.33
N ARG A 56 -1.12 9.22 0.50
CA ARG A 56 -0.49 10.55 0.34
C ARG A 56 -0.33 11.27 1.67
N SER A 57 -1.40 11.29 2.46
CA SER A 57 -1.39 11.93 3.78
C SER A 57 -0.46 11.17 4.74
N ALA A 58 -0.47 9.84 4.70
CA ALA A 58 0.42 9.01 5.54
C ALA A 58 1.91 9.22 5.19
N TRP A 59 2.27 9.23 3.90
CA TRP A 59 3.64 9.48 3.42
C TRP A 59 4.16 10.87 3.82
N ARG A 60 3.28 11.86 3.95
CA ARG A 60 3.61 13.21 4.44
C ARG A 60 3.68 13.34 5.97
N GLY A 61 3.39 12.26 6.71
CA GLY A 61 3.30 12.29 8.17
C GLY A 61 2.05 12.97 8.71
N GLU A 62 1.02 13.17 7.89
CA GLU A 62 -0.23 13.85 8.25
C GLU A 62 -1.23 12.83 8.84
N GLY A 63 -0.86 12.17 9.93
CA GLY A 63 -1.58 10.98 10.42
C GLY A 63 -3.07 11.19 10.71
N VAL A 64 -3.46 12.32 11.31
CA VAL A 64 -4.89 12.64 11.54
C VAL A 64 -5.63 12.78 10.22
N GLN A 65 -5.05 13.49 9.25
CA GLN A 65 -5.65 13.70 7.93
C GLN A 65 -5.78 12.37 7.17
N ALA A 66 -4.73 11.54 7.21
CA ALA A 66 -4.71 10.22 6.59
C ALA A 66 -5.89 9.37 7.06
N LEU A 67 -6.12 9.31 8.38
CA LEU A 67 -7.21 8.54 8.95
C LEU A 67 -8.60 9.05 8.54
N THR A 68 -8.76 10.34 8.18
CA THR A 68 -10.04 10.85 7.65
C THR A 68 -10.33 10.37 6.22
N CYS A 69 -9.31 9.93 5.48
CA CYS A 69 -9.46 9.42 4.12
C CYS A 69 -9.88 7.94 4.09
N VAL A 70 -9.76 7.23 5.21
CA VAL A 70 -10.17 5.83 5.29
C VAL A 70 -11.69 5.76 5.47
N THR A 71 -12.37 5.19 4.48
CA THR A 71 -13.82 4.98 4.50
C THR A 71 -14.14 3.49 4.63
N GLU A 72 -15.35 3.17 5.08
CA GLU A 72 -15.85 1.78 5.12
C GLU A 72 -15.79 1.11 3.73
N ARG A 73 -16.00 1.89 2.66
CA ARG A 73 -15.93 1.41 1.29
C ARG A 73 -14.51 1.04 0.89
N LEU A 74 -13.53 1.87 1.26
CA LEU A 74 -12.11 1.56 1.07
C LEU A 74 -11.73 0.29 1.82
N GLU A 75 -12.09 0.18 3.10
CA GLU A 75 -11.80 -1.03 3.88
C GLU A 75 -12.49 -2.25 3.28
N THR A 76 -13.75 -2.12 2.85
CA THR A 76 -14.46 -3.22 2.20
C THR A 76 -13.76 -3.67 0.92
N ALA A 77 -13.32 -2.74 0.08
CA ALA A 77 -12.63 -3.09 -1.16
C ALA A 77 -11.25 -3.70 -0.89
N ALA A 78 -10.49 -3.14 0.04
CA ALA A 78 -9.16 -3.64 0.39
C ALA A 78 -9.20 -5.10 0.87
N ARG A 79 -10.28 -5.53 1.54
CA ARG A 79 -10.46 -6.94 1.96
C ARG A 79 -10.50 -7.96 0.81
N TRP A 80 -10.72 -7.51 -0.43
CA TRP A 80 -10.82 -8.39 -1.59
C TRP A 80 -9.59 -8.37 -2.50
N ASP A 81 -8.52 -7.66 -2.08
CA ASP A 81 -7.33 -7.44 -2.89
C ASP A 81 -6.06 -7.52 -2.02
N ASP A 82 -5.05 -8.19 -2.54
CA ASP A 82 -3.77 -8.43 -1.88
C ASP A 82 -2.98 -7.12 -1.72
N LEU A 83 -2.82 -6.38 -2.81
CA LEU A 83 -2.03 -5.15 -2.86
C LEU A 83 -2.70 -4.02 -2.08
N TYR A 84 -4.03 -3.90 -2.10
CA TYR A 84 -4.72 -2.87 -1.34
C TYR A 84 -4.61 -3.17 0.15
N SER A 85 -4.68 -4.44 0.55
CA SER A 85 -4.42 -4.83 1.94
C SER A 85 -2.99 -4.46 2.36
N LEU A 86 -1.99 -4.71 1.51
CA LEU A 86 -0.62 -4.30 1.77
C LEU A 86 -0.48 -2.77 1.88
N PHE A 87 -1.07 -2.01 0.97
CA PHE A 87 -1.06 -0.55 1.03
C PHE A 87 -1.80 0.00 2.26
N MET A 88 -2.87 -0.65 2.70
CA MET A 88 -3.52 -0.31 3.96
C MET A 88 -2.56 -0.53 5.14
N ALA A 89 -1.81 -1.63 5.13
CA ALA A 89 -0.79 -1.90 6.15
C ALA A 89 0.30 -0.82 6.18
N ASP A 90 0.81 -0.41 5.01
CA ASP A 90 1.81 0.65 4.88
C ASP A 90 1.30 1.97 5.47
N GLY A 91 0.11 2.40 5.06
CA GLY A 91 -0.49 3.64 5.54
C GLY A 91 -0.68 3.61 7.07
N TYR A 92 -1.20 2.51 7.61
CA TYR A 92 -1.40 2.37 9.06
C TYR A 92 -0.09 2.33 9.85
N ALA A 93 0.95 1.68 9.32
CA ALA A 93 2.26 1.64 9.95
C ALA A 93 2.85 3.05 10.06
N LEU A 94 2.75 3.86 9.00
CA LEU A 94 3.27 5.23 8.96
C LEU A 94 2.55 6.19 9.90
N VAL A 95 1.23 6.03 10.07
CA VAL A 95 0.46 6.87 11.02
C VAL A 95 0.57 6.39 12.47
N GLY A 96 1.30 5.29 12.71
CA GLY A 96 1.58 4.74 14.05
C GLY A 96 0.49 3.82 14.60
N ASP A 97 -0.50 3.43 13.80
CA ASP A 97 -1.53 2.47 14.21
C ASP A 97 -1.08 1.04 13.89
N LEU A 98 -0.16 0.53 14.71
CA LEU A 98 0.50 -0.76 14.45
C LEU A 98 -0.49 -1.94 14.51
N ASP A 99 -1.55 -1.83 15.31
CA ASP A 99 -2.56 -2.88 15.41
C ASP A 99 -3.34 -3.03 14.10
N ARG A 100 -3.79 -1.92 13.49
CA ARG A 100 -4.42 -1.98 12.17
C ARG A 100 -3.43 -2.34 11.07
N ALA A 101 -2.18 -1.87 11.16
CA ALA A 101 -1.16 -2.22 10.19
C ALA A 101 -0.90 -3.74 10.13
N LEU A 102 -0.72 -4.37 11.30
CA LEU A 102 -0.53 -5.83 11.41
C LEU A 102 -1.76 -6.60 10.94
N PHE A 103 -2.97 -6.11 11.26
CA PHE A 103 -4.21 -6.70 10.78
C PHE A 103 -4.26 -6.74 9.24
N TRP A 104 -3.95 -5.62 8.58
CA TRP A 104 -3.99 -5.54 7.12
C TRP A 104 -2.86 -6.32 6.45
N LEU A 105 -1.68 -6.37 7.06
CA LEU A 105 -0.58 -7.20 6.57
C LEU A 105 -0.92 -8.69 6.65
N ASP A 106 -1.51 -9.14 7.76
CA ASP A 106 -1.96 -10.52 7.94
C ASP A 106 -2.97 -10.94 6.86
N HIS A 107 -3.90 -10.03 6.55
CA HIS A 107 -4.90 -10.20 5.50
C HIS A 107 -4.28 -10.21 4.10
N ALA A 108 -3.29 -9.35 3.82
CA ALA A 108 -2.55 -9.36 2.56
C ALA A 108 -1.82 -10.70 2.35
N ILE A 109 -1.24 -11.26 3.42
CA ILE A 109 -0.59 -12.58 3.39
C ILE A 109 -1.60 -13.70 3.12
N ASP A 110 -2.81 -13.63 3.69
CA ASP A 110 -3.89 -14.59 3.40
C ASP A 110 -4.31 -14.56 1.92
N TYR A 111 -4.14 -13.43 1.24
CA TYR A 111 -4.40 -13.27 -0.19
C TYR A 111 -3.19 -13.56 -1.10
N GLY A 112 -2.04 -13.94 -0.54
CA GLY A 112 -0.89 -14.47 -1.30
C GLY A 112 0.39 -13.65 -1.22
N ILE A 113 0.40 -12.50 -0.54
CA ILE A 113 1.65 -11.75 -0.30
C ILE A 113 2.60 -12.62 0.54
N SER A 114 3.70 -13.05 -0.07
CA SER A 114 4.59 -14.07 0.52
C SER A 114 6.08 -13.78 0.33
N ASN A 115 6.44 -12.63 -0.26
CA ASN A 115 7.83 -12.24 -0.48
C ASN A 115 8.48 -11.71 0.82
N VAL A 116 9.01 -12.63 1.64
CA VAL A 116 9.64 -12.30 2.93
C VAL A 116 10.79 -11.29 2.83
N PRO A 117 11.75 -11.39 1.88
CA PRO A 117 12.78 -10.37 1.70
C PRO A 117 12.20 -8.96 1.45
N PHE A 118 11.12 -8.88 0.68
CA PHE A 118 10.44 -7.62 0.44
C PHE A 118 9.85 -7.05 1.74
N LEU A 119 9.02 -7.83 2.45
CA LEU A 119 8.35 -7.37 3.67
C LEU A 119 9.33 -7.00 4.80
N SER A 120 10.36 -7.81 4.99
CA SER A 120 11.31 -7.64 6.11
C SER A 120 12.36 -6.55 5.89
N GLY A 121 12.65 -6.20 4.63
CA GLY A 121 13.79 -5.35 4.30
C GLY A 121 13.54 -4.27 3.26
N HIS A 122 12.81 -4.57 2.18
CA HIS A 122 12.71 -3.65 1.04
C HIS A 122 11.50 -2.72 1.06
N ASP A 123 10.40 -3.12 1.69
CA ASP A 123 9.26 -2.23 1.89
C ASP A 123 9.61 -1.20 2.99
N PRO A 124 9.83 0.08 2.64
CA PRO A 124 10.24 1.08 3.62
C PRO A 124 9.11 1.45 4.58
N PHE A 125 7.85 1.27 4.19
CA PHE A 125 6.69 1.72 4.96
C PHE A 125 6.30 0.75 6.07
N LEU A 126 6.69 -0.52 5.95
CA LEU A 126 6.60 -1.50 7.02
C LEU A 126 7.71 -1.37 8.08
N ALA A 127 8.65 -0.42 7.94
CA ALA A 127 9.73 -0.22 8.91
C ALA A 127 9.25 -0.09 10.37
N PRO A 128 8.14 0.61 10.69
CA PRO A 128 7.61 0.69 12.05
C PRO A 128 7.17 -0.67 12.64
N LEU A 129 6.81 -1.66 11.82
CA LEU A 129 6.38 -2.99 12.27
C LEU A 129 7.54 -3.90 12.62
N ARG A 130 8.74 -3.63 12.12
CA ARG A 130 9.89 -4.54 12.26
C ARG A 130 10.35 -4.73 13.70
N SER A 131 10.01 -3.82 14.60
CA SER A 131 10.26 -3.94 16.04
C SER A 131 9.12 -4.58 16.83
N ASP A 132 7.96 -4.80 16.21
CA ASP A 132 6.81 -5.47 16.86
C ASP A 132 7.01 -6.99 16.78
N GLU A 133 6.91 -7.67 17.93
CA GLU A 133 7.11 -9.12 18.02
C GLU A 133 6.11 -9.91 17.15
N ARG A 134 4.92 -9.37 16.91
CA ARG A 134 3.87 -10.00 16.10
C ARG A 134 4.25 -10.03 14.62
N PHE A 135 5.08 -9.09 14.15
CA PHE A 135 5.53 -9.02 12.76
C PHE A 135 6.34 -10.26 12.36
N ALA A 136 7.17 -10.80 13.26
CA ALA A 136 7.92 -12.03 13.01
C ALA A 136 6.98 -13.22 12.71
N GLY A 137 5.87 -13.33 13.44
CA GLY A 137 4.85 -14.35 13.19
C GLY A 137 4.18 -14.23 11.81
N LEU A 138 4.02 -13.00 11.31
CA LEU A 138 3.51 -12.75 9.96
C LEU A 138 4.54 -13.11 8.88
N LEU A 139 5.82 -12.84 9.10
CA LEU A 139 6.89 -13.29 8.18
C LEU A 139 6.95 -14.82 8.09
N ASP A 140 6.81 -15.52 9.23
CA ASP A 140 6.72 -16.98 9.24
C ASP A 140 5.49 -17.49 8.47
N LYS A 141 4.35 -16.79 8.58
CA LYS A 141 3.14 -17.08 7.80
C LYS A 141 3.40 -16.91 6.30
N ALA A 142 4.01 -15.80 5.90
CA ALA A 142 4.39 -15.52 4.51
C ALA A 142 5.35 -16.60 3.93
N SER A 143 6.33 -17.07 4.71
CA SER A 143 7.24 -18.16 4.28
C SER A 143 6.45 -19.44 3.96
N ARG A 144 5.52 -19.83 4.83
CA ARG A 144 4.68 -21.02 4.62
C ARG A 144 3.80 -20.90 3.37
N VAL A 145 3.29 -19.70 3.07
CA VAL A 145 2.52 -19.45 1.84
C VAL A 145 3.41 -19.62 0.61
N SER A 146 4.64 -19.09 0.62
CA SER A 146 5.56 -19.28 -0.52
C SER A 146 5.96 -20.75 -0.72
N GLU A 147 6.15 -21.49 0.36
CA GLU A 147 6.52 -22.92 0.32
C GLU A 147 5.39 -23.77 -0.27
N SER A 148 4.13 -23.48 0.05
CA SER A 148 2.98 -24.24 -0.47
C SER A 148 2.77 -24.10 -1.98
N ILE A 149 3.25 -23.01 -2.58
CA ILE A 149 3.18 -22.75 -4.03
C ILE A 149 4.32 -23.47 -4.79
N THR A 150 5.41 -23.78 -4.11
CA THR A 150 6.62 -24.36 -4.73
C THR A 150 6.67 -25.89 -4.62
N SER A 151 5.80 -26.50 -3.80
CA SER A 151 5.67 -27.95 -3.60
C SER A 151 4.69 -28.60 -4.57
#